data_AF-A0A0M2WFM4-F1
#
_entry.id   AF-A0A0M2WFM4-F1
#
_cell.length_a   1.000
_cell.length_b   1.000
_cell.length_c   1.000
_cell.angle_alpha   90.00
_cell.angle_beta   90.00
_cell.angle_gamma   90.00
#
_symmetry.space_group_name_H-M   'P 1'
#
loop_
_entity.id
_entity.type
_entity.pdbx_description
1 polymer ?
#
loop_
_entity_poly.entity_id
_entity_poly.type
_entity_poly.pdbx_seq_one_letter_code
_entity_poly.pdbx_strand_id
1 'polypeptide(L)'
;ITERDLMVLRAEVDFVEAAGSRSPATVYPPPAHGWEDLDDPTRAAVETITASMQSVHVLTLGPDADKHAALTAIHAAAIGKGRNVLAMPATDTATAFADHHPYATKVTDPAATRDRLETGRWSIRAGQLVVIDDADHLDPDQLRYFTEHAARSNTKLLLVCTPTESRTPAHSLVDALADNLPWAQRIGTPTVDRDTAIDRARTHLVDREPATDHDRDAADLLARRDTLTATQHAQFKPHLASRTQEHTRDHTLDL
;
A
#
# COMPACT_ATOMS: atom_id res chain seq x y z
N ILE A 1 -2.56 -19.85 21.81
CA ILE A 1 -3.19 -18.60 21.26
C ILE A 1 -4.50 -18.33 22.01
N THR A 2 -4.83 -17.07 22.33
CA THR A 2 -6.13 -16.72 22.96
C THR A 2 -7.22 -16.46 21.91
N GLU A 3 -8.50 -16.46 22.31
CA GLU A 3 -9.62 -16.09 21.42
C GLU A 3 -9.45 -14.68 20.84
N ARG A 4 -8.97 -13.72 21.65
CA ARG A 4 -8.68 -12.36 21.19
C ARG A 4 -7.57 -12.35 20.14
N ASP A 5 -6.48 -13.08 20.38
CA ASP A 5 -5.38 -13.19 19.40
C ASP A 5 -5.87 -13.80 18.09
N LEU A 6 -6.75 -14.80 18.16
CA LEU A 6 -7.33 -15.44 16.98
C LEU A 6 -8.22 -14.48 16.19
N MET A 7 -9.01 -13.63 16.86
CA MET A 7 -9.81 -12.59 16.19
C MET A 7 -8.92 -11.57 15.45
N VAL A 8 -7.82 -11.13 16.06
CA VAL A 8 -6.88 -10.19 15.42
C VAL A 8 -6.15 -10.87 14.26
N LEU A 9 -5.71 -12.12 14.42
CA LEU A 9 -5.10 -12.91 13.35
C LEU A 9 -6.05 -13.05 12.16
N ARG A 10 -7.31 -13.38 12.40
CA ARG A 10 -8.33 -13.48 11.34
C ARG A 10 -8.50 -12.15 10.62
N ALA A 11 -8.58 -11.04 11.36
CA ALA A 11 -8.70 -9.71 10.77
C ALA A 11 -7.50 -9.35 9.88
N GLU A 12 -6.27 -9.68 10.28
CA GLU A 12 -5.08 -9.46 9.45
C GLU A 12 -5.09 -10.30 8.18
N VAL A 13 -5.42 -11.59 8.28
CA VAL A 13 -5.49 -12.50 7.10
C VAL A 13 -6.58 -12.07 6.12
N ASP A 14 -7.76 -11.70 6.62
CA ASP A 14 -8.85 -11.18 5.78
C ASP A 14 -8.45 -9.85 5.12
N PHE A 15 -7.68 -9.01 5.80
CA PHE A 15 -7.21 -7.74 5.23
C PHE A 15 -6.16 -7.96 4.12
N VAL A 16 -5.25 -8.93 4.28
CA VAL A 16 -4.29 -9.36 3.24
C VAL A 16 -5.02 -9.87 2.00
N GLU A 17 -6.10 -10.63 2.18
CA GLU A 17 -6.93 -11.10 1.07
C GLU A 17 -7.60 -9.94 0.34
N ALA A 18 -8.25 -9.04 1.07
CA ALA A 18 -8.97 -7.88 0.51
C ALA A 18 -8.04 -6.95 -0.31
N ALA A 19 -6.77 -6.83 0.12
CA ALA A 19 -5.76 -6.03 -0.59
C ALA A 19 -5.28 -6.65 -1.92
N GLY A 20 -5.55 -7.93 -2.18
CA GLY A 20 -5.09 -8.64 -3.38
C GLY A 20 -5.80 -8.28 -4.69
N SER A 21 -6.68 -7.29 -4.70
CA SER A 21 -7.48 -6.91 -5.86
C SER A 21 -6.68 -6.18 -6.95
N ARG A 22 -7.04 -6.39 -8.21
CA ARG A 22 -6.31 -5.88 -9.38
C ARG A 22 -7.22 -5.15 -10.34
N SER A 23 -6.71 -4.08 -10.93
CA SER A 23 -7.41 -3.27 -11.93
C SER A 23 -6.41 -2.68 -12.94
N PRO A 24 -6.55 -2.94 -14.26
CA PRO A 24 -5.74 -2.27 -15.27
C PRO A 24 -5.89 -0.74 -15.31
N ALA A 25 -6.98 -0.20 -14.73
CA ALA A 25 -7.19 1.24 -14.67
C ALA A 25 -6.15 1.94 -13.78
N THR A 26 -5.53 1.22 -12.84
CA THR A 26 -4.61 1.75 -11.83
C THR A 26 -3.16 1.87 -12.31
N VAL A 27 -2.81 1.37 -13.49
CA VAL A 27 -1.44 1.52 -14.03
C VAL A 27 -1.21 2.96 -14.50
N TYR A 28 -0.24 3.68 -13.96
CA TYR A 28 0.16 5.02 -14.40
C TYR A 28 1.47 4.96 -15.18
N PRO A 29 1.57 5.64 -16.34
CA PRO A 29 2.85 5.76 -17.02
C PRO A 29 3.82 6.57 -16.13
N PRO A 30 5.14 6.31 -16.21
CA PRO A 30 6.13 7.24 -15.66
C PRO A 30 5.85 8.63 -16.22
N PRO A 31 5.83 9.68 -15.38
CA PRO A 31 5.63 11.03 -15.87
C PRO A 31 6.86 11.50 -16.62
N ALA A 32 6.66 12.54 -17.43
CA ALA A 32 7.71 13.06 -18.29
C ALA A 32 8.87 13.69 -17.51
N HIS A 33 8.60 14.23 -16.32
CA HIS A 33 9.54 14.99 -15.48
C HIS A 33 9.26 14.77 -13.98
N GLY A 34 10.23 15.14 -13.14
CA GLY A 34 10.11 15.12 -11.67
C GLY A 34 10.52 13.79 -11.03
N TRP A 35 11.16 12.90 -11.80
CA TRP A 35 11.59 11.56 -11.39
C TRP A 35 13.09 11.36 -11.57
N GLU A 36 13.74 12.29 -12.27
CA GLU A 36 15.16 12.26 -12.58
C GLU A 36 16.00 12.39 -11.31
N ASP A 37 15.59 13.27 -10.39
CA ASP A 37 16.33 13.61 -9.17
C ASP A 37 16.03 12.69 -7.97
N LEU A 38 15.15 11.71 -8.12
CA LEU A 38 14.84 10.75 -7.05
C LEU A 38 16.09 9.89 -6.76
N ASP A 39 16.31 9.56 -5.50
CA ASP A 39 17.24 8.47 -5.17
C ASP A 39 16.72 7.13 -5.70
N ASP A 40 17.63 6.16 -5.84
CA ASP A 40 17.30 4.86 -6.43
C ASP A 40 16.20 4.10 -5.66
N PRO A 41 16.21 4.03 -4.31
CA PRO A 41 15.13 3.40 -3.55
C PRO A 41 13.76 4.06 -3.79
N THR A 42 13.70 5.39 -3.80
CA THR A 42 12.47 6.14 -4.05
C THR A 42 11.99 5.91 -5.48
N ARG A 43 12.89 5.97 -6.47
CA ARG A 43 12.55 5.72 -7.88
C ARG A 43 11.97 4.31 -8.05
N ALA A 44 12.59 3.29 -7.48
CA ALA A 44 12.13 1.90 -7.57
C ALA A 44 10.74 1.70 -6.92
N ALA A 45 10.51 2.30 -5.75
CA ALA A 45 9.22 2.25 -5.07
C ALA A 45 8.11 2.91 -5.90
N VAL A 46 8.39 4.11 -6.41
CA VAL A 46 7.46 4.88 -7.22
C VAL A 46 7.15 4.16 -8.54
N GLU A 47 8.15 3.60 -9.23
CA GLU A 47 7.96 2.74 -10.42
C GLU A 47 7.08 1.53 -10.11
N THR A 48 7.33 0.84 -9.00
CA THR A 48 6.53 -0.32 -8.59
C THR A 48 5.08 0.07 -8.33
N ILE A 49 4.84 1.18 -7.63
CA ILE A 49 3.49 1.64 -7.29
C ILE A 49 2.72 2.07 -8.55
N THR A 50 3.34 2.82 -9.45
CA THR A 50 2.68 3.37 -10.63
C THR A 50 2.48 2.32 -11.71
N ALA A 51 3.46 1.45 -11.98
CA ALA A 51 3.36 0.45 -13.05
C ALA A 51 2.48 -0.75 -12.66
N SER A 52 2.15 -0.93 -11.39
CA SER A 52 1.39 -2.07 -10.90
C SER A 52 -0.11 -1.97 -11.15
N MET A 53 -0.72 -3.09 -11.56
CA MET A 53 -2.18 -3.26 -11.64
C MET A 53 -2.83 -3.49 -10.26
N GLN A 54 -2.05 -3.62 -9.19
CA GLN A 54 -2.61 -3.81 -7.85
C GLN A 54 -3.38 -2.56 -7.44
N SER A 55 -4.57 -2.78 -6.88
CA SER A 55 -5.45 -1.69 -6.49
C SER A 55 -5.04 -1.13 -5.14
N VAL A 56 -4.43 -1.92 -4.25
CA VAL A 56 -4.01 -1.49 -2.92
C VAL A 56 -2.50 -1.59 -2.83
N HIS A 57 -1.85 -0.50 -2.42
CA HIS A 57 -0.41 -0.41 -2.19
C HIS A 57 -0.16 0.08 -0.77
N VAL A 58 0.93 -0.41 -0.19
CA VAL A 58 1.48 0.12 1.07
C VAL A 58 2.84 0.74 0.77
N LEU A 59 3.05 1.94 1.30
CA LEU A 59 4.34 2.62 1.29
C LEU A 59 4.73 2.96 2.73
N THR A 60 5.71 2.22 3.25
CA THR A 60 6.31 2.47 4.56
C THR A 60 7.50 3.40 4.42
N LEU A 61 7.53 4.47 5.22
CA LEU A 61 8.57 5.50 5.18
C LEU A 61 9.35 5.52 6.48
N GLY A 62 10.67 5.41 6.39
CA GLY A 62 11.59 5.79 7.46
C GLY A 62 11.67 7.31 7.62
N PRO A 63 12.15 7.82 8.77
CA PRO A 63 12.30 9.27 8.99
C PRO A 63 13.38 9.91 8.09
N ASP A 64 14.26 9.10 7.50
CA ASP A 64 15.29 9.46 6.52
C ASP A 64 14.76 9.49 5.07
N ALA A 65 13.53 9.02 4.83
CA ALA A 65 12.93 9.02 3.49
C ALA A 65 12.36 10.39 3.10
N ASP A 66 12.57 10.79 1.85
CA ASP A 66 11.89 11.97 1.29
C ASP A 66 10.44 11.62 0.88
N LYS A 67 9.54 11.68 1.86
CA LYS A 67 8.09 11.49 1.69
C LYS A 67 7.52 12.40 0.60
N HIS A 68 7.95 13.66 0.55
CA HIS A 68 7.39 14.63 -0.39
C HIS A 68 7.80 14.28 -1.82
N ALA A 69 9.07 13.97 -2.06
CA ALA A 69 9.54 13.54 -3.38
C ALA A 69 8.79 12.30 -3.87
N ALA A 70 8.63 11.28 -3.02
CA ALA A 70 7.89 10.07 -3.37
C ALA A 70 6.42 10.36 -3.74
N LEU A 71 5.69 11.10 -2.90
CA LEU A 71 4.27 11.39 -3.13
C LEU A 71 4.06 12.31 -4.34
N THR A 72 4.93 13.30 -4.54
CA THR A 72 4.90 14.19 -5.71
C THR A 72 5.17 13.42 -7.00
N ALA A 73 6.11 12.47 -6.98
CA ALA A 73 6.39 11.61 -8.11
C ALA A 73 5.17 10.72 -8.48
N ILE A 74 4.57 10.07 -7.49
CA ILE A 74 3.36 9.24 -7.69
C ILE A 74 2.19 10.11 -8.18
N HIS A 75 2.01 11.30 -7.61
CA HIS A 75 1.02 12.27 -8.05
C HIS A 75 1.22 12.66 -9.52
N ALA A 76 2.45 13.00 -9.91
CA ALA A 76 2.78 13.36 -11.29
C ALA A 76 2.45 12.24 -12.29
N ALA A 77 2.68 10.97 -11.93
CA ALA A 77 2.28 9.84 -12.78
C ALA A 77 0.76 9.74 -12.96
N ALA A 78 0.00 9.90 -11.87
CA ALA A 78 -1.46 9.88 -11.91
C ALA A 78 -2.00 11.03 -12.79
N ILE A 79 -1.50 12.25 -12.60
CA ILE A 79 -1.85 13.42 -13.40
C ILE A 79 -1.45 13.24 -14.86
N GLY A 80 -0.29 12.65 -15.15
CA GLY A 80 0.17 12.33 -16.51
C GLY A 80 -0.79 11.39 -17.26
N LYS A 81 -1.55 10.55 -16.55
CA LYS A 81 -2.64 9.73 -17.10
C LYS A 81 -4.01 10.43 -17.08
N GLY A 82 -4.08 11.71 -16.72
CA GLY A 82 -5.32 12.45 -16.55
C GLY A 82 -6.18 11.96 -15.37
N ARG A 83 -5.55 11.43 -14.31
CA ARG A 83 -6.23 10.95 -13.10
C ARG A 83 -5.98 11.92 -11.96
N ASN A 84 -7.04 12.29 -11.26
CA ASN A 84 -6.93 13.10 -10.04
C ASN A 84 -6.47 12.26 -8.87
N VAL A 85 -5.86 12.95 -7.90
CA VAL A 85 -5.40 12.38 -6.64
C VAL A 85 -6.22 12.97 -5.49
N LEU A 86 -6.78 12.10 -4.67
CA LEU A 86 -7.47 12.44 -3.42
C LEU A 86 -6.59 12.03 -2.25
N ALA A 87 -6.14 12.98 -1.43
CA ALA A 87 -5.44 12.70 -0.19
C ALA A 87 -6.39 12.76 1.01
N MET A 88 -6.21 11.80 1.92
CA MET A 88 -6.93 11.67 3.17
C MET A 88 -5.94 11.48 4.32
N PRO A 89 -5.40 12.56 4.87
CA PRO A 89 -4.55 12.50 6.06
C PRO A 89 -5.35 12.00 7.26
N ALA A 90 -4.83 11.01 7.97
CA ALA A 90 -5.50 10.40 9.14
C ALA A 90 -5.10 11.04 10.48
N THR A 91 -4.06 11.89 10.49
CA THR A 91 -3.56 12.60 11.68
C THR A 91 -3.37 14.08 11.40
N ASP A 92 -3.33 14.89 12.47
CA ASP A 92 -3.02 16.32 12.36
C ASP A 92 -1.63 16.57 11.77
N THR A 93 -0.66 15.70 12.06
CA THR A 93 0.70 15.78 11.48
C THR A 93 0.66 15.55 9.98
N ALA A 94 -0.08 14.55 9.51
CA ALA A 94 -0.26 14.30 8.08
C ALA A 94 -1.06 15.43 7.40
N THR A 95 -2.07 16.00 8.07
CA THR A 95 -2.80 17.19 7.57
C THR A 95 -1.85 18.37 7.39
N ALA A 96 -1.08 18.70 8.42
CA ALA A 96 -0.09 19.76 8.35
C ALA A 96 0.95 19.50 7.25
N PHE A 97 1.39 18.25 7.08
CA PHE A 97 2.29 17.88 5.99
C PHE A 97 1.66 18.17 4.62
N ALA A 98 0.43 17.74 4.38
CA ALA A 98 -0.29 17.95 3.11
C ALA A 98 -0.55 19.44 2.81
N ASP A 99 -0.76 20.27 3.82
CA ASP A 99 -0.94 21.72 3.67
C ASP A 99 0.34 22.43 3.20
N HIS A 100 1.50 21.99 3.69
CA HIS A 100 2.80 22.59 3.36
C HIS A 100 3.47 21.96 2.12
N HIS A 101 3.08 20.73 1.78
CA HIS A 101 3.67 19.95 0.69
C HIS A 101 2.57 19.40 -0.22
N PRO A 102 2.05 20.19 -1.18
CA PRO A 102 0.94 19.75 -2.01
C PRO A 102 1.31 18.56 -2.91
N TYR A 103 0.69 17.40 -2.67
CA TYR A 103 0.84 16.18 -3.47
C TYR A 103 -0.49 15.62 -3.99
N ALA A 104 -1.59 16.38 -3.89
CA ALA A 104 -2.92 15.92 -4.28
C ALA A 104 -3.75 17.01 -4.95
N THR A 105 -4.69 16.58 -5.81
CA THR A 105 -5.68 17.48 -6.42
C THR A 105 -6.71 17.96 -5.40
N LYS A 106 -7.00 17.13 -4.39
CA LYS A 106 -7.93 17.43 -3.31
C LYS A 106 -7.48 16.76 -2.02
N VAL A 107 -7.58 17.50 -0.93
CA VAL A 107 -7.38 17.00 0.44
C VAL A 107 -8.73 17.01 1.17
N THR A 108 -9.00 15.98 1.97
CA THR A 108 -10.24 15.83 2.77
C THR A 108 -9.96 14.87 3.94
N ASP A 109 -10.86 14.76 4.90
CA ASP A 109 -10.72 13.77 5.97
C ASP A 109 -11.29 12.38 5.56
N PRO A 110 -10.74 11.27 6.09
CA PRO A 110 -11.24 9.92 5.82
C PRO A 110 -12.70 9.68 6.22
N ALA A 111 -13.14 10.21 7.37
CA ALA A 111 -14.47 9.94 7.91
C ALA A 111 -15.59 10.55 7.04
N ALA A 112 -15.48 11.83 6.69
CA ALA A 112 -16.41 12.50 5.80
C ALA A 112 -16.35 11.95 4.37
N THR A 113 -15.18 11.48 3.93
CA THR A 113 -15.09 10.82 2.61
C THR A 113 -15.87 9.52 2.58
N ARG A 114 -15.70 8.67 3.59
CA ARG A 114 -16.49 7.44 3.75
C ARG A 114 -17.99 7.74 3.75
N ASP A 115 -18.44 8.67 4.59
CA ASP A 115 -19.87 9.06 4.65
C ASP A 115 -20.41 9.52 3.28
N ARG A 116 -19.66 10.34 2.55
CA ARG A 116 -20.07 10.82 1.22
C ARG A 116 -20.11 9.73 0.16
N LEU A 117 -19.22 8.74 0.25
CA LEU A 117 -19.20 7.58 -0.65
C LEU A 117 -20.37 6.62 -0.32
N GLU A 118 -20.59 6.32 0.96
CA GLU A 118 -21.69 5.46 1.42
C GLU A 118 -23.06 6.06 1.10
N THR A 119 -23.22 7.38 1.24
CA THR A 119 -24.46 8.10 0.89
C THR A 119 -24.60 8.39 -0.60
N GLY A 120 -23.64 7.98 -1.43
CA GLY A 120 -23.66 8.18 -2.89
C GLY A 120 -23.54 9.65 -3.34
N ARG A 121 -23.19 10.57 -2.41
CA ARG A 121 -22.97 11.98 -2.75
C ARG A 121 -21.72 12.15 -3.60
N TRP A 122 -20.71 11.32 -3.37
CA TRP A 122 -19.47 11.29 -4.13
C TRP A 122 -19.29 9.93 -4.81
N SER A 123 -18.52 9.95 -5.90
CA SER A 123 -17.99 8.75 -6.54
C SER A 123 -16.53 9.01 -6.92
N ILE A 124 -15.66 8.04 -6.68
CA ILE A 124 -14.28 8.07 -7.17
C ILE A 124 -14.24 7.26 -8.46
N ARG A 125 -13.77 7.88 -9.55
CA ARG A 125 -13.76 7.24 -10.87
C ARG A 125 -12.66 6.19 -10.94
N ALA A 126 -12.90 5.12 -11.70
CA ALA A 126 -11.90 4.10 -11.97
C ALA A 126 -10.54 4.70 -12.40
N GLY A 127 -9.47 4.17 -11.83
CA GLY A 127 -8.10 4.63 -12.05
C GLY A 127 -7.69 5.90 -11.30
N GLN A 128 -8.58 6.60 -10.59
CA GLN A 128 -8.16 7.66 -9.68
C GLN A 128 -7.33 7.10 -8.52
N LEU A 129 -6.40 7.93 -8.03
CA LEU A 129 -5.55 7.60 -6.90
C LEU A 129 -6.15 8.19 -5.62
N VAL A 130 -6.26 7.34 -4.61
CA VAL A 130 -6.61 7.68 -3.24
C VAL A 130 -5.36 7.45 -2.40
N VAL A 131 -4.91 8.45 -1.67
CA VAL A 131 -3.79 8.37 -0.72
C VAL A 131 -4.37 8.51 0.67
N ILE A 132 -4.14 7.54 1.55
CA ILE A 132 -4.39 7.68 2.99
C ILE A 132 -3.04 7.87 3.64
N ASP A 133 -2.83 9.05 4.22
CA ASP A 133 -1.59 9.40 4.88
C ASP A 133 -1.69 9.14 6.39
N ASP A 134 -0.62 8.61 6.99
CA ASP A 134 -0.62 7.98 8.31
C ASP A 134 -1.73 6.92 8.47
N ALA A 135 -1.84 6.03 7.47
CA ALA A 135 -2.92 5.04 7.39
C ALA A 135 -3.00 4.09 8.61
N ASP A 136 -1.90 3.89 9.34
CA ASP A 136 -1.90 3.08 10.56
C ASP A 136 -2.57 3.76 11.77
N HIS A 137 -3.01 5.01 11.64
CA HIS A 137 -3.84 5.70 12.63
C HIS A 137 -5.34 5.65 12.33
N LEU A 138 -5.73 5.02 11.21
CA LEU A 138 -7.12 4.95 10.80
C LEU A 138 -7.83 3.78 11.49
N ASP A 139 -9.11 3.94 11.84
CA ASP A 139 -9.88 2.85 12.43
C ASP A 139 -9.91 1.60 11.52
N PRO A 140 -9.79 0.37 12.06
CA PRO A 140 -9.82 -0.87 11.29
C PRO A 140 -11.01 -0.99 10.33
N ASP A 141 -12.20 -0.53 10.70
CA ASP A 141 -13.37 -0.59 9.83
C ASP A 141 -13.27 0.40 8.67
N GLN A 142 -12.65 1.56 8.87
CA GLN A 142 -12.38 2.49 7.79
C GLN A 142 -11.30 1.96 6.85
N LEU A 143 -10.23 1.34 7.37
CA LEU A 143 -9.20 0.70 6.54
C LEU A 143 -9.80 -0.37 5.64
N ARG A 144 -10.60 -1.28 6.23
CA ARG A 144 -11.32 -2.31 5.48
C ARG A 144 -12.24 -1.70 4.42
N TYR A 145 -13.03 -0.69 4.79
CA TYR A 145 -13.92 0.00 3.87
C TYR A 145 -13.18 0.53 2.64
N PHE A 146 -12.07 1.27 2.84
CA PHE A 146 -11.35 1.86 1.72
C PHE A 146 -10.64 0.81 0.85
N THR A 147 -10.11 -0.25 1.45
CA THR A 147 -9.51 -1.39 0.74
C THR A 147 -10.55 -2.09 -0.16
N GLU A 148 -11.73 -2.43 0.39
CA GLU A 148 -12.81 -3.06 -0.36
C GLU A 148 -13.42 -2.13 -1.41
N HIS A 149 -13.56 -0.84 -1.07
CA HIS A 149 -14.02 0.17 -2.01
C HIS A 149 -13.06 0.27 -3.19
N ALA A 150 -11.74 0.27 -2.97
CA ALA A 150 -10.76 0.35 -4.05
C ALA A 150 -10.89 -0.81 -5.06
N ALA A 151 -11.09 -2.03 -4.55
CA ALA A 151 -11.37 -3.21 -5.36
C ALA A 151 -12.65 -3.03 -6.20
N ARG A 152 -13.74 -2.62 -5.56
CA ARG A 152 -15.06 -2.45 -6.20
C ARG A 152 -15.11 -1.31 -7.22
N SER A 153 -14.44 -0.19 -6.95
CA SER A 153 -14.47 1.00 -7.80
C SER A 153 -13.33 1.05 -8.82
N ASN A 154 -12.47 0.02 -8.86
CA ASN A 154 -11.30 -0.03 -9.74
C ASN A 154 -10.36 1.18 -9.56
N THR A 155 -10.20 1.67 -8.32
CA THR A 155 -9.34 2.81 -7.98
C THR A 155 -8.02 2.32 -7.39
N LYS A 156 -6.96 3.14 -7.47
CA LYS A 156 -5.72 2.84 -6.74
C LYS A 156 -5.81 3.47 -5.35
N LEU A 157 -5.54 2.69 -4.32
CA LEU A 157 -5.39 3.09 -2.93
C LEU A 157 -3.93 2.94 -2.55
N LEU A 158 -3.33 4.02 -2.06
CA LEU A 158 -2.01 4.05 -1.47
C LEU A 158 -2.16 4.32 0.03
N LEU A 159 -1.78 3.34 0.85
CA LEU A 159 -1.68 3.47 2.30
C LEU A 159 -0.25 3.88 2.62
N VAL A 160 -0.07 5.11 3.09
CA VAL A 160 1.23 5.63 3.51
C VAL A 160 1.32 5.50 5.01
N CYS A 161 2.41 4.95 5.53
CA CYS A 161 2.68 4.96 6.95
C CYS A 161 4.12 5.38 7.24
N THR A 162 4.28 6.16 8.30
CA THR A 162 5.56 6.43 8.95
C THR A 162 5.48 5.79 10.33
N PRO A 163 6.03 4.57 10.52
CA PRO A 163 5.83 3.82 11.76
C PRO A 163 6.32 4.60 12.99
N THR A 164 5.42 4.78 13.96
CA THR A 164 5.71 5.37 15.27
C THR A 164 5.51 4.35 16.39
N GLU A 165 6.06 4.64 17.58
CA GLU A 165 5.93 3.76 18.76
C GLU A 165 4.48 3.58 19.20
N SER A 166 3.66 4.62 19.06
CA SER A 166 2.27 4.62 19.51
C SER A 166 1.34 5.12 18.43
N ARG A 167 0.31 4.33 18.15
CA ARG A 167 -0.81 4.70 17.28
C ARG A 167 -2.12 4.52 18.01
N THR A 168 -3.09 5.37 17.67
CA THR A 168 -4.45 5.28 18.18
C THR A 168 -5.38 5.29 16.98
N PRO A 169 -6.19 4.23 16.77
CA PRO A 169 -6.28 3.00 17.58
C PRO A 169 -5.08 2.06 17.40
N ALA A 170 -4.82 1.20 18.39
CA ALA A 170 -3.74 0.21 18.32
C ALA A 170 -4.18 -1.03 17.51
N HIS A 171 -3.65 -1.22 16.30
CA HIS A 171 -3.89 -2.41 15.46
C HIS A 171 -2.75 -2.64 14.44
N SER A 172 -2.51 -3.86 14.01
CA SER A 172 -1.38 -4.24 13.12
C SER A 172 -1.75 -4.40 11.64
N LEU A 173 -2.95 -3.96 11.22
CA LEU A 173 -3.42 -4.17 9.83
C LEU A 173 -2.49 -3.63 8.72
N VAL A 174 -1.95 -2.41 8.86
CA VAL A 174 -1.04 -1.85 7.85
C VAL A 174 0.30 -2.56 7.86
N ASP A 175 0.82 -2.91 9.04
CA ASP A 175 2.04 -3.71 9.21
C ASP A 175 1.85 -5.10 8.55
N ALA A 176 0.71 -5.75 8.78
CA ALA A 176 0.35 -7.03 8.15
C ALA A 176 0.31 -6.97 6.63
N LEU A 177 -0.17 -5.86 6.03
CA LEU A 177 -0.05 -5.68 4.58
C LEU A 177 1.39 -5.45 4.14
N ALA A 178 2.14 -4.63 4.87
CA ALA A 178 3.53 -4.32 4.55
C ALA A 178 4.40 -5.59 4.51
N ASP A 179 4.14 -6.54 5.41
CA ASP A 179 4.95 -7.75 5.55
C ASP A 179 4.52 -8.91 4.63
N ASN A 180 3.28 -8.87 4.11
CA ASN A 180 2.70 -10.01 3.38
C ASN A 180 2.38 -9.73 1.90
N LEU A 181 2.35 -8.45 1.48
CA LEU A 181 2.13 -8.11 0.08
C LEU A 181 3.45 -8.04 -0.71
N PRO A 182 3.60 -8.77 -1.83
CA PRO A 182 4.84 -8.77 -2.62
C PRO A 182 5.22 -7.44 -3.25
N TRP A 183 4.28 -6.49 -3.29
CA TRP A 183 4.45 -5.16 -3.87
C TRP A 183 4.40 -4.04 -2.82
N ALA A 184 4.36 -4.37 -1.52
CA ALA A 184 4.58 -3.38 -0.47
C ALA A 184 5.95 -2.74 -0.66
N GLN A 185 6.02 -1.42 -0.53
CA GLN A 185 7.25 -0.66 -0.72
C GLN A 185 7.71 -0.06 0.60
N ARG A 186 9.04 0.03 0.75
CA ARG A 186 9.68 0.68 1.88
C ARG A 186 10.77 1.61 1.36
N ILE A 187 10.77 2.85 1.84
CA ILE A 187 11.83 3.83 1.57
C ILE A 187 12.39 4.27 2.92
N GLY A 188 13.71 4.40 3.01
CA GLY A 188 14.41 4.70 4.25
C GLY A 188 14.39 3.53 5.25
N THR A 189 14.80 3.82 6.48
CA THR A 189 14.92 2.84 7.57
C THR A 189 13.86 3.12 8.63
N PRO A 190 12.80 2.30 8.73
CA PRO A 190 11.82 2.44 9.81
C PRO A 190 12.50 2.37 11.17
N THR A 191 12.12 3.25 12.09
CA THR A 191 12.66 3.27 13.46
C THR A 191 11.95 2.31 14.39
N VAL A 192 10.80 1.78 13.97
CA VAL A 192 9.96 0.89 14.76
C VAL A 192 9.61 -0.33 13.91
N ASP A 193 9.87 -1.51 14.46
CA ASP A 193 9.42 -2.79 13.94
C ASP A 193 8.39 -3.38 14.91
N ARG A 194 7.25 -3.86 14.40
CA ARG A 194 6.08 -4.18 15.23
C ARG A 194 5.51 -5.53 14.83
N ASP A 195 5.50 -6.47 15.78
CA ASP A 195 4.93 -7.79 15.56
C ASP A 195 3.43 -7.73 15.21
N THR A 196 3.08 -8.34 14.07
CA THR A 196 1.69 -8.60 13.69
C THR A 196 1.13 -9.81 14.46
N ALA A 197 -0.19 -10.00 14.47
CA ALA A 197 -0.78 -11.24 14.99
C ALA A 197 -0.38 -12.46 14.14
N ILE A 198 -0.17 -12.29 12.84
CA ILE A 198 0.43 -13.30 11.95
C ILE A 198 1.81 -13.72 12.46
N ASP A 199 2.68 -12.78 12.83
CA ASP A 199 4.04 -13.10 13.29
C ASP A 199 4.05 -13.75 14.67
N ARG A 200 3.20 -13.26 15.58
CA ARG A 200 3.02 -13.88 16.89
C ARG A 200 2.47 -15.30 16.77
N ALA A 201 1.47 -15.53 15.89
CA ALA A 201 0.90 -16.85 15.66
C ALA A 201 1.92 -17.81 15.04
N ARG A 202 2.69 -17.34 14.06
CA ARG A 202 3.77 -18.11 13.44
C ARG A 202 4.80 -18.52 14.48
N THR A 203 5.29 -17.56 15.27
CA THR A 203 6.26 -17.80 16.35
C THR A 203 5.72 -18.77 17.41
N HIS A 204 4.43 -18.67 17.75
CA HIS A 204 3.80 -19.58 18.71
C HIS A 204 3.74 -21.03 18.21
N LEU A 205 3.47 -21.24 16.92
CA LEU A 205 3.29 -22.55 16.30
C LEU A 205 4.58 -23.15 15.70
N VAL A 206 5.68 -22.38 15.64
CA VAL A 206 6.99 -22.89 15.21
C VAL A 206 7.37 -24.11 16.07
N ASP A 207 7.67 -25.22 15.37
CA ASP A 207 8.11 -26.51 15.94
C ASP A 207 7.14 -27.13 16.96
N ARG A 208 5.85 -26.78 16.89
CA ARG A 208 4.81 -27.30 17.78
C ARG A 208 3.61 -27.81 16.98
N GLU A 209 3.18 -29.02 17.30
CA GLU A 209 1.88 -29.52 16.82
C GLU A 209 0.74 -28.73 17.46
N PRO A 210 -0.29 -28.31 16.69
CA PRO A 210 -1.46 -27.64 17.25
C PRO A 210 -2.17 -28.50 18.30
N ALA A 211 -2.12 -28.07 19.56
CA ALA A 211 -2.63 -28.85 20.69
C ALA A 211 -4.08 -28.49 21.06
N THR A 212 -4.51 -27.26 20.75
CA THR A 212 -5.85 -26.75 21.08
C THR A 212 -6.64 -26.39 19.82
N ASP A 213 -7.95 -26.24 19.95
CA ASP A 213 -8.84 -25.78 18.88
C ASP A 213 -8.39 -24.41 18.34
N HIS A 214 -8.01 -23.49 19.23
CA HIS A 214 -7.46 -22.19 18.85
C HIS A 214 -6.13 -22.28 18.09
N ASP A 215 -5.26 -23.24 18.45
CA ASP A 215 -4.01 -23.46 17.72
C ASP A 215 -4.27 -24.04 16.33
N ARG A 216 -5.27 -24.93 16.19
CA ARG A 216 -5.69 -25.48 14.90
C ARG A 216 -6.28 -24.39 14.00
N ASP A 217 -7.18 -23.57 14.53
CA ASP A 217 -7.75 -22.43 13.79
C ASP A 217 -6.68 -21.42 13.36
N ALA A 218 -5.69 -21.17 14.23
CA ALA A 218 -4.55 -20.31 13.88
C ALA A 218 -3.67 -20.93 12.79
N ALA A 219 -3.40 -22.24 12.84
CA ALA A 219 -2.67 -22.95 11.81
C ALA A 219 -3.40 -22.87 10.45
N ASP A 220 -4.72 -23.04 10.44
CA ASP A 220 -5.55 -22.92 9.23
C ASP A 220 -5.50 -21.50 8.65
N LEU A 221 -5.55 -20.46 9.49
CA LEU A 221 -5.41 -19.07 9.07
C LEU A 221 -4.03 -18.77 8.48
N LEU A 222 -2.95 -19.30 9.08
CA LEU A 222 -1.60 -19.17 8.53
C LEU A 222 -1.45 -19.88 7.18
N ALA A 223 -1.99 -21.10 7.05
CA ALA A 223 -1.99 -21.84 5.78
C ALA A 223 -2.78 -21.11 4.67
N ARG A 224 -3.91 -20.48 5.03
CA ARG A 224 -4.68 -19.62 4.12
C ARG A 224 -3.84 -18.41 3.70
N ARG A 225 -3.18 -17.72 4.64
CA ARG A 225 -2.26 -16.61 4.32
C ARG A 225 -1.17 -17.06 3.35
N ASP A 226 -0.51 -18.18 3.62
CA ASP A 226 0.58 -18.68 2.77
C ASP A 226 0.09 -18.94 1.32
N THR A 227 -1.12 -19.48 1.17
CA THR A 227 -1.77 -19.67 -0.13
C THR A 227 -2.07 -18.34 -0.83
N LEU A 228 -2.57 -17.34 -0.08
CA LEU A 228 -2.83 -16.00 -0.60
C LEU A 228 -1.54 -15.33 -1.08
N THR A 229 -0.51 -15.29 -0.24
CA THR A 229 0.79 -14.70 -0.57
C THR A 229 1.42 -15.40 -1.78
N ALA A 230 1.42 -16.74 -1.84
CA ALA A 230 1.93 -17.47 -3.00
C ALA A 230 1.18 -17.11 -4.30
N THR A 231 -0.15 -17.02 -4.23
CA THR A 231 -0.99 -16.62 -5.38
C THR A 231 -0.69 -15.18 -5.81
N GLN A 232 -0.59 -14.26 -4.85
CA GLN A 232 -0.30 -12.86 -5.09
C GLN A 232 1.10 -12.65 -5.68
N HIS A 233 2.11 -13.39 -5.20
CA HIS A 233 3.45 -13.41 -5.79
C HIS A 233 3.44 -13.90 -7.24
N ALA A 234 2.73 -14.99 -7.54
CA ALA A 234 2.65 -15.51 -8.91
C ALA A 234 1.96 -14.53 -9.87
N GLN A 235 1.02 -13.72 -9.37
CA GLN A 235 0.31 -12.72 -10.16
C GLN A 235 1.05 -11.38 -10.27
N PHE A 236 1.88 -11.05 -9.28
CA PHE A 236 2.71 -9.86 -9.30
C PHE A 236 3.91 -10.08 -10.22
N LYS A 237 3.79 -9.58 -11.44
CA LYS A 237 4.93 -9.43 -12.35
C LYS A 237 5.46 -8.02 -12.15
N PRO A 238 6.59 -7.80 -11.45
CA PRO A 238 7.25 -6.51 -11.52
C PRO A 238 7.55 -6.26 -12.99
N HIS A 239 6.98 -5.20 -13.55
CA HIS A 239 7.41 -4.69 -14.84
C HIS A 239 8.81 -4.11 -14.62
N LEU A 240 9.82 -4.98 -14.54
CA LEU A 240 11.20 -4.61 -14.81
C LEU A 240 11.20 -4.16 -16.27
N ALA A 241 11.03 -2.87 -16.50
CA ALA A 241 11.35 -2.28 -17.78
C ALA A 241 12.85 -2.50 -17.96
N SER A 242 13.20 -3.59 -18.65
CA SER A 242 14.50 -3.78 -19.26
C SER A 242 14.69 -2.67 -20.29
N ARG A 243 15.13 -1.50 -19.82
CA ARG A 243 15.61 -0.39 -20.62
C ARG A 243 17.14 -0.45 -20.62
N THR A 244 17.66 -1.59 -21.07
CA THR A 244 19.07 -1.74 -21.41
C THR A 244 19.12 -2.34 -22.81
N GLN A 245 19.69 -1.57 -23.74
CA GLN A 245 19.96 -1.87 -25.15
C GLN A 245 18.81 -1.77 -26.16
N GLU A 246 18.51 -0.54 -26.59
CA GLU A 246 18.18 -0.25 -28.00
C GLU A 246 18.53 1.23 -28.31
N HIS A 247 19.79 1.60 -28.05
CA HIS A 247 20.39 2.82 -28.59
C HIS A 247 21.81 2.53 -29.05
N THR A 248 21.90 1.70 -30.08
CA THR A 248 23.06 1.68 -30.98
C THR A 248 22.53 1.38 -32.37
N ARG A 249 21.75 2.32 -32.92
CA ARG A 249 21.55 2.38 -34.37
C ARG A 249 22.73 3.13 -34.96
N ASP A 250 23.41 2.44 -35.87
CA ASP A 250 24.03 2.95 -37.08
C ASP A 250 24.66 4.35 -37.01
N HIS A 251 25.96 4.37 -36.76
CA HIS A 251 26.85 5.24 -37.52
C HIS A 251 28.12 4.46 -37.86
N THR A 252 28.01 3.58 -38.85
CA THR A 252 29.18 3.21 -39.66
C THR A 252 29.04 3.91 -41.01
N LEU A 253 29.75 5.03 -41.05
CA LEU A 253 30.23 5.80 -42.19
C LEU A 253 30.41 4.96 -43.47
N ASP A 254 29.71 5.34 -44.54
CA ASP A 254 30.18 5.14 -45.91
C ASP A 254 30.61 6.51 -46.47
N LEU A 255 31.91 6.65 -46.70
CA LEU A 255 32.53 7.51 -47.71
C LEU A 255 33.53 6.65 -48.49
#